data_AF-A0A7I8EZV1-F1
#
_entry.id   AF-A0A7I8EZV1-F1
#
_cell.length_a   1.000
_cell.length_b   1.000
_cell.length_c   1.000
_cell.angle_alpha   90.00
_cell.angle_beta   90.00
_cell.angle_gamma   90.00
#
_symmetry.space_group_name_H-M   'P 1'
#
loop_
_entity.id
_entity.type
_entity.pdbx_description
1 polymer ?
#
loop_
_entity_poly.entity_id
_entity_poly.type
_entity_poly.pdbx_seq_one_letter_code
_entity_poly.pdbx_strand_id
1 'polypeptide(L)'
;MATHEKDSLLEQLQGKSREELLELLAQIMQKQPEINDLLEVLLNVPLTGEALAAQKPGVGRVRTLEPATIRSQVKAAFVQAGHAWGYSLLAATDLERVLDIGDRFTEAGQWANAQIVYATVADEILPSYEELEEEDHIAGTLQGCIGGLLSCLEAQKELPAEDQLEESDRQALLVSLLALWKHGCEYGLEVDAIPEVLAQQGTADERRRIEAWVQREKTLGEASGNTWLERHLADFLAIFAER
;
A
#
# COMPACT_ATOMS: atom_id res chain seq x y z
N MET A 1 4.12 38.11 6.00
CA MET A 1 5.22 38.23 6.98
C MET A 1 5.64 36.86 7.51
N ALA A 2 4.73 36.04 8.07
CA ALA A 2 5.07 34.71 8.62
C ALA A 2 5.74 33.72 7.65
N THR A 3 5.41 33.77 6.36
CA THR A 3 6.03 32.93 5.32
C THR A 3 7.52 33.24 5.11
N HIS A 4 7.88 34.52 5.12
CA HIS A 4 9.25 34.97 4.86
C HIS A 4 10.23 34.64 6.00
N GLU A 5 9.69 34.51 7.22
CA GLU A 5 10.43 34.15 8.42
C GLU A 5 10.67 32.63 8.49
N LYS A 6 9.69 31.84 8.04
CA LYS A 6 9.80 30.39 7.91
C LYS A 6 10.85 29.98 6.88
N ASP A 7 10.89 30.67 5.75
CA ASP A 7 11.87 30.41 4.68
C ASP A 7 13.30 30.73 5.14
N SER A 8 13.50 31.83 5.89
CA SER A 8 14.79 32.18 6.46
C SER A 8 15.29 31.18 7.51
N LEU A 9 14.39 30.58 8.29
CA LEU A 9 14.72 29.53 9.25
C LEU A 9 15.12 28.23 8.55
N LEU A 10 14.42 27.87 7.47
CA LEU A 10 14.73 26.69 6.67
C LEU A 10 16.12 26.78 6.02
N GLU A 11 16.49 27.94 5.47
CA GLU A 11 17.84 28.17 4.93
C GLU A 11 18.94 28.00 6.00
N GLN A 12 18.70 28.46 7.23
CA GLN A 12 19.65 28.28 8.33
C GLN A 12 19.77 26.81 8.77
N LEU A 13 18.67 26.06 8.72
CA LEU A 13 18.67 24.63 9.03
C LEU A 13 19.36 23.81 7.94
N GLN A 14 19.26 24.19 6.67
CA GLN A 14 19.95 23.52 5.55
C GLN A 14 21.49 23.55 5.68
N GLY A 15 22.04 24.57 6.35
CA GLY A 15 23.47 24.68 6.60
C GLY A 15 24.00 23.82 7.76
N LYS A 16 23.12 23.13 8.50
CA LYS A 16 23.51 22.32 9.68
C LYS A 16 23.79 20.87 9.32
N SER A 17 24.75 20.28 10.03
CA SER A 17 24.99 18.84 9.98
C SER A 17 23.83 18.05 10.59
N ARG A 18 23.76 16.75 10.27
CA ARG A 18 22.71 15.85 10.79
C ARG A 18 22.72 15.81 12.32
N GLU A 19 23.90 15.74 12.92
CA GLU A 19 24.08 15.71 14.37
C GLU A 19 23.57 17.00 15.02
N GLU A 20 23.87 18.16 14.42
CA GLU A 20 23.37 19.45 14.90
C GLU A 20 21.85 19.59 14.80
N LEU A 21 21.24 19.04 13.74
CA LEU A 21 19.79 19.02 13.58
C LEU A 21 19.11 18.13 14.63
N LEU A 22 19.69 16.97 14.95
CA LEU A 22 19.19 16.10 16.02
C LEU A 22 19.30 16.75 17.40
N GLU A 23 20.40 17.46 17.67
CA GLU A 23 20.60 18.20 18.92
C GLU A 23 19.58 19.34 19.06
N LEU A 24 19.29 20.05 17.97
CA LEU A 24 18.25 21.08 17.92
C LEU A 24 16.87 20.49 18.18
N LEU A 25 16.57 19.35 17.57
CA LEU A 25 15.30 18.66 17.79
C LEU A 25 15.16 18.22 19.26
N ALA A 26 16.20 17.67 19.85
CA ALA A 26 16.22 17.30 21.27
C ALA A 26 15.99 18.51 22.19
N GLN A 27 16.56 19.66 21.87
CA GLN A 27 16.32 20.91 22.61
C GLN A 27 14.88 21.42 22.45
N ILE A 28 14.29 21.28 21.27
CA ILE A 28 12.88 21.62 21.02
C ILE A 28 11.98 20.69 21.85
N MET A 29 12.22 19.38 21.83
CA MET A 29 11.47 18.38 22.62
C MET A 29 11.56 18.62 24.13
N GLN A 30 12.72 19.09 24.62
CA GLN A 30 12.87 19.47 26.03
C GLN A 30 12.10 20.74 26.40
N LYS A 31 12.01 21.70 25.47
CA LYS A 31 11.35 23.00 25.71
C LYS A 31 9.84 22.93 25.50
N GLN A 32 9.37 22.04 24.65
CA GLN A 32 7.97 21.85 24.27
C GLN A 32 7.64 20.35 24.24
N PRO A 33 7.30 19.74 25.38
CA PRO A 33 6.99 18.31 25.47
C PRO A 33 5.83 17.88 24.56
N GLU A 34 4.89 18.76 24.26
CA GLU A 34 3.77 18.57 23.32
C GLU A 34 4.23 18.30 21.88
N ILE A 35 5.46 18.70 21.54
CA ILE A 35 6.07 18.36 20.25
C ILE A 35 6.43 16.87 20.18
N ASN A 36 6.55 16.14 21.29
CA ASN A 36 6.84 14.71 21.25
C ASN A 36 5.71 13.94 20.55
N ASP A 37 4.46 14.23 20.92
CA ASP A 37 3.29 13.60 20.29
C ASP A 37 3.20 14.00 18.81
N LEU A 38 3.48 15.27 18.49
CA LEU A 38 3.53 15.75 17.12
C LEU A 38 4.69 15.13 16.32
N LEU A 39 5.85 14.90 16.93
CA LEU A 39 7.01 14.26 16.29
C LEU A 39 6.76 12.78 16.09
N GLU A 40 6.14 12.10 17.06
CA GLU A 40 5.73 10.71 16.92
C GLU A 40 4.75 10.58 15.76
N VAL A 41 3.81 11.53 15.63
CA VAL A 41 2.96 11.65 14.45
C VAL A 41 3.78 11.93 13.19
N LEU A 42 4.63 12.97 13.15
CA LEU A 42 5.36 13.41 11.95
C LEU A 42 6.46 12.45 11.48
N LEU A 43 7.07 11.68 12.39
CA LEU A 43 7.99 10.58 12.06
C LEU A 43 7.24 9.42 11.41
N ASN A 44 5.94 9.29 11.70
CA ASN A 44 5.03 8.36 11.10
C ASN A 44 4.15 9.01 10.01
N VAL A 45 4.37 10.28 9.66
CA VAL A 45 3.80 10.92 8.46
C VAL A 45 4.77 10.64 7.32
N PRO A 46 4.27 10.45 6.08
CA PRO A 46 5.12 10.26 4.91
C PRO A 46 6.22 11.34 4.86
N LEU A 47 7.48 10.94 5.04
CA LEU A 47 8.59 11.68 4.45
C LEU A 47 8.22 11.82 2.98
N THR A 48 8.24 13.05 2.46
CA THR A 48 7.90 13.29 1.05
C THR A 48 8.66 12.27 0.20
N GLY A 49 7.98 11.68 -0.79
CA GLY A 49 8.57 10.66 -1.67
C GLY A 49 9.92 11.09 -2.28
N GLU A 50 10.22 12.39 -2.32
CA GLU A 50 11.52 12.97 -2.69
C GLU A 50 12.66 12.55 -1.77
N ALA A 51 12.46 12.56 -0.45
CA ALA A 51 13.48 12.19 0.53
C ALA A 51 13.70 10.66 0.59
N LEU A 52 12.66 9.88 0.28
CA LEU A 52 12.74 8.42 0.14
C LEU A 52 13.34 8.02 -1.22
N ALA A 53 13.00 8.70 -2.31
CA ALA A 53 13.57 8.48 -3.64
C ALA A 53 15.02 8.96 -3.77
N ALA A 54 15.43 9.97 -2.99
CA ALA A 54 16.81 10.47 -2.97
C ALA A 54 17.79 9.57 -2.22
N GLN A 55 17.31 8.63 -1.38
CA GLN A 55 18.14 7.57 -0.81
C GLN A 55 18.38 6.51 -1.87
N LYS A 56 19.54 6.58 -2.55
CA LYS A 56 20.05 5.65 -3.59
C LYS A 56 19.01 4.59 -3.99
N PRO A 57 18.11 4.93 -4.95
CA PRO A 57 16.94 4.15 -5.22
C PRO A 57 17.33 2.73 -5.61
N GLY A 58 16.63 1.75 -5.05
CA GLY A 58 16.73 0.38 -5.54
C GLY A 58 16.41 0.38 -7.02
N VAL A 59 17.28 -0.21 -7.85
CA VAL A 59 16.98 -0.38 -9.27
C VAL A 59 15.91 -1.46 -9.38
N GLY A 60 14.76 -1.12 -9.97
CA GLY A 60 13.67 -2.05 -10.35
C GLY A 60 13.15 -2.93 -9.21
N ARG A 61 13.87 -4.03 -8.98
CA ARG A 61 13.54 -5.12 -8.05
C ARG A 61 14.06 -4.96 -6.62
N VAL A 62 15.01 -4.05 -6.37
CA VAL A 62 15.64 -3.96 -5.03
C VAL A 62 14.72 -3.26 -4.05
N ARG A 63 14.27 -3.99 -3.03
CA ARG A 63 13.52 -3.42 -1.90
C ARG A 63 14.45 -2.59 -1.02
N THR A 64 14.10 -1.33 -0.82
CA THR A 64 14.78 -0.42 0.12
C THR A 64 13.83 0.08 1.20
N LEU A 65 12.54 -0.19 1.05
CA LEU A 65 11.50 0.19 1.97
C LEU A 65 11.16 -0.97 2.91
N GLU A 66 11.11 -0.69 4.20
CA GLU A 66 10.63 -1.64 5.20
C GLU A 66 9.10 -1.55 5.32
N PRO A 67 8.34 -2.66 5.19
CA PRO A 67 6.89 -2.65 5.35
C PRO A 67 6.43 -2.07 6.69
N ALA A 68 7.25 -2.20 7.75
CA ALA A 68 6.96 -1.62 9.06
C ALA A 68 6.79 -0.09 9.03
N THR A 69 7.50 0.60 8.13
CA THR A 69 7.39 2.04 7.94
C THR A 69 6.04 2.42 7.32
N ILE A 70 5.55 1.65 6.35
CA ILE A 70 4.23 1.88 5.77
C ILE A 70 3.12 1.53 6.75
N ARG A 71 3.27 0.44 7.52
CA ARG A 71 2.33 0.09 8.58
C ARG A 71 2.18 1.19 9.62
N SER A 72 3.28 1.82 10.06
CA SER A 72 3.19 2.90 11.03
C SER A 72 2.48 4.14 10.44
N GLN A 73 2.65 4.41 9.15
CA GLN A 73 1.95 5.49 8.44
C GLN A 73 0.45 5.23 8.33
N VAL A 74 0.03 4.02 7.96
CA VAL A 74 -1.39 3.65 7.91
C VAL A 74 -2.04 3.78 9.29
N LYS A 75 -1.37 3.30 10.35
CA LYS A 75 -1.87 3.44 11.73
C LYS A 75 -1.97 4.90 12.14
N ALA A 76 -0.97 5.71 11.80
CA ALA A 76 -0.98 7.14 12.11
C ALA A 76 -2.15 7.86 11.41
N ALA A 77 -2.54 7.48 10.20
CA ALA A 77 -3.69 8.04 9.50
C ALA A 77 -5.00 7.78 10.29
N PHE A 78 -5.23 6.55 10.72
CA PHE A 78 -6.41 6.21 11.53
C PHE A 78 -6.38 6.87 12.92
N VAL A 79 -5.23 6.92 13.59
CA VAL A 79 -5.09 7.57 14.90
C VAL A 79 -5.35 9.08 14.81
N GLN A 80 -4.86 9.75 13.77
CA GLN A 80 -5.05 11.20 13.57
C GLN A 80 -6.49 11.55 13.21
N ALA A 81 -7.15 10.71 12.40
CA ALA A 81 -8.56 10.86 12.08
C ALA A 81 -9.45 10.76 13.33
N GLY A 82 -9.02 10.00 14.33
CA GLY A 82 -9.72 9.80 15.59
C GLY A 82 -10.95 8.92 15.43
N HIS A 83 -11.96 9.14 16.27
CA HIS A 83 -13.21 8.35 16.29
C HIS A 83 -14.45 9.24 16.18
N ALA A 84 -14.28 10.49 15.71
CA ALA A 84 -15.38 11.42 15.52
C ALA A 84 -16.12 11.12 14.20
N TRP A 85 -17.34 11.61 14.07
CA TRP A 85 -18.09 11.49 12.83
C TRP A 85 -17.29 12.10 11.64
N GLY A 86 -17.20 11.37 10.52
CA GLY A 86 -16.37 11.73 9.37
C GLY A 86 -14.88 11.37 9.49
N TYR A 87 -14.47 10.57 10.49
CA TYR A 87 -13.07 10.15 10.61
C TYR A 87 -12.60 9.29 9.42
N SER A 88 -13.47 8.49 8.81
CA SER A 88 -13.08 7.68 7.64
C SER A 88 -12.64 8.54 6.45
N LEU A 89 -13.27 9.70 6.23
CA LEU A 89 -12.86 10.65 5.21
C LEU A 89 -11.49 11.29 5.51
N LEU A 90 -11.24 11.62 6.78
CA LEU A 90 -9.94 12.16 7.21
C LEU A 90 -8.84 11.09 7.08
N ALA A 91 -9.12 9.87 7.52
CA ALA A 91 -8.22 8.73 7.37
C ALA A 91 -7.94 8.47 5.88
N ALA A 92 -8.96 8.44 5.03
CA ALA A 92 -8.80 8.28 3.58
C ALA A 92 -7.91 9.38 2.98
N THR A 93 -8.09 10.64 3.38
CA THR A 93 -7.24 11.76 2.92
C THR A 93 -5.77 11.56 3.30
N ASP A 94 -5.49 11.03 4.49
CA ASP A 94 -4.12 10.75 4.93
C ASP A 94 -3.56 9.50 4.25
N LEU A 95 -4.39 8.48 4.02
CA LEU A 95 -4.03 7.26 3.28
C LEU A 95 -3.73 7.54 1.81
N GLU A 96 -4.44 8.48 1.16
CA GLU A 96 -4.11 8.96 -0.19
C GLU A 96 -2.66 9.47 -0.26
N ARG A 97 -2.17 10.15 0.78
CA ARG A 97 -0.75 10.58 0.83
C ARG A 97 0.22 9.42 0.99
N VAL A 98 -0.21 8.31 1.61
CA VAL A 98 0.58 7.09 1.67
C VAL A 98 0.61 6.42 0.30
N LEU A 99 -0.52 6.40 -0.43
CA LEU A 99 -0.59 5.89 -1.79
C LEU A 99 0.26 6.71 -2.77
N ASP A 100 0.34 8.04 -2.61
CA ASP A 100 1.25 8.89 -3.40
C ASP A 100 2.72 8.42 -3.30
N ILE A 101 3.15 7.83 -2.18
CA ILE A 101 4.48 7.23 -2.10
C ILE A 101 4.61 6.04 -3.06
N GLY A 102 3.58 5.19 -3.13
CA GLY A 102 3.52 4.07 -4.08
C GLY A 102 3.53 4.55 -5.52
N ASP A 103 2.73 5.56 -5.84
CA ASP A 103 2.62 6.14 -7.18
C ASP A 103 3.96 6.71 -7.64
N ARG A 104 4.68 7.40 -6.76
CA ARG A 104 6.01 7.93 -7.06
C ARG A 104 7.06 6.85 -7.23
N PHE A 105 6.98 5.74 -6.50
CA PHE A 105 7.83 4.58 -6.76
C PHE A 105 7.52 3.94 -8.11
N THR A 106 6.24 3.84 -8.47
CA THR A 106 5.77 3.40 -9.79
C THR A 106 6.33 4.30 -10.90
N GLU A 107 6.19 5.62 -10.79
CA GLU A 107 6.74 6.61 -11.74
C GLU A 107 8.26 6.51 -11.87
N ALA A 108 8.95 6.20 -10.78
CA ALA A 108 10.40 6.00 -10.75
C ALA A 108 10.84 4.59 -11.22
N GLY A 109 9.92 3.70 -11.58
CA GLY A 109 10.21 2.31 -11.97
C GLY A 109 10.70 1.42 -10.82
N GLN A 110 10.47 1.81 -9.57
CA GLN A 110 10.86 1.07 -8.36
C GLN A 110 9.74 0.12 -7.93
N TRP A 111 9.43 -0.85 -8.79
CA TRP A 111 8.27 -1.73 -8.65
C TRP A 111 8.25 -2.53 -7.35
N ALA A 112 9.42 -2.93 -6.83
CA ALA A 112 9.47 -3.66 -5.55
C ALA A 112 9.06 -2.80 -4.35
N ASN A 113 9.41 -1.50 -4.36
CA ASN A 113 9.00 -0.56 -3.32
C ASN A 113 7.53 -0.16 -3.48
N ALA A 114 7.08 0.09 -4.72
CA ALA A 114 5.68 0.39 -5.02
C ALA A 114 4.75 -0.74 -4.53
N GLN A 115 5.09 -1.99 -4.86
CA GLN A 115 4.39 -3.16 -4.37
C GLN A 115 4.27 -3.18 -2.84
N ILE A 116 5.37 -2.91 -2.12
CA ILE A 116 5.37 -2.89 -0.65
C ILE A 116 4.36 -1.87 -0.12
N VAL A 117 4.32 -0.67 -0.71
CA VAL A 117 3.39 0.37 -0.28
C VAL A 117 1.94 -0.10 -0.44
N TYR A 118 1.54 -0.44 -1.66
CA TYR A 118 0.15 -0.81 -1.94
C TYR A 118 -0.29 -2.07 -1.18
N ALA A 119 0.57 -3.10 -1.12
CA ALA A 119 0.27 -4.32 -0.40
C ALA A 119 0.13 -4.08 1.11
N THR A 120 1.04 -3.29 1.70
CA THR A 120 1.00 -3.00 3.14
C THR A 120 -0.20 -2.15 3.52
N VAL A 121 -0.57 -1.16 2.68
CA VAL A 121 -1.77 -0.35 2.91
C VAL A 121 -3.02 -1.24 2.90
N ALA A 122 -3.15 -2.11 1.88
CA ALA A 122 -4.25 -3.06 1.82
C ALA A 122 -4.30 -4.00 3.04
N ASP A 123 -3.17 -4.64 3.38
CA ASP A 123 -3.09 -5.62 4.47
C ASP A 123 -3.45 -5.03 5.85
N GLU A 124 -3.18 -3.74 6.07
CA GLU A 124 -3.53 -3.07 7.32
C GLU A 124 -5.00 -2.60 7.36
N ILE A 125 -5.61 -2.31 6.21
CA ILE A 125 -7.00 -1.85 6.11
C ILE A 125 -7.97 -3.04 6.18
N LEU A 126 -7.69 -4.11 5.45
CA LEU A 126 -8.59 -5.26 5.26
C LEU A 126 -9.18 -5.83 6.58
N PRO A 127 -8.40 -6.04 7.66
CA PRO A 127 -8.92 -6.66 8.88
C PRO A 127 -9.95 -5.82 9.64
N SER A 128 -9.93 -4.51 9.46
CA SER A 128 -10.81 -3.57 10.19
C SER A 128 -11.86 -2.93 9.30
N TYR A 129 -11.93 -3.31 8.02
CA TYR A 129 -12.79 -2.66 7.03
C TYR A 129 -14.26 -2.67 7.45
N GLU A 130 -14.78 -3.83 7.89
CA GLU A 130 -16.16 -4.01 8.38
C GLU A 130 -16.53 -3.18 9.61
N GLU A 131 -15.53 -2.71 10.37
CA GLU A 131 -15.75 -1.96 11.61
C GLU A 131 -15.88 -0.46 11.34
N LEU A 132 -15.71 -0.01 10.09
CA LEU A 132 -15.74 1.39 9.71
C LEU A 132 -17.19 1.83 9.43
N GLU A 133 -17.62 2.95 10.01
CA GLU A 133 -19.02 3.40 9.85
C GLU A 133 -19.32 4.01 8.46
N GLU A 134 -18.28 4.43 7.74
CA GLU A 134 -18.34 5.15 6.45
C GLU A 134 -17.25 4.58 5.51
N GLU A 135 -17.38 3.29 5.18
CA GLU A 135 -16.43 2.47 4.41
C GLU A 135 -16.14 3.01 3.01
N ASP A 136 -17.08 3.71 2.37
CA ASP A 136 -16.98 4.18 0.98
C ASP A 136 -15.70 5.02 0.71
N HIS A 137 -15.25 5.81 1.70
CA HIS A 137 -14.02 6.60 1.56
C HIS A 137 -12.76 5.74 1.57
N ILE A 138 -12.79 4.64 2.33
CA ILE A 138 -11.68 3.69 2.44
C ILE A 138 -11.72 2.69 1.27
N ALA A 139 -12.90 2.42 0.71
CA ALA A 139 -13.06 1.67 -0.54
C ALA A 139 -12.22 2.28 -1.66
N GLY A 140 -12.23 3.62 -1.80
CA GLY A 140 -11.39 4.34 -2.77
C GLY A 140 -9.89 4.13 -2.55
N THR A 141 -9.44 4.04 -1.29
CA THR A 141 -8.05 3.73 -0.95
C THR A 141 -7.69 2.30 -1.36
N LEU A 142 -8.56 1.32 -1.09
CA LEU A 142 -8.37 -0.06 -1.51
C LEU A 142 -8.36 -0.20 -3.03
N GLN A 143 -9.19 0.57 -3.75
CA GLN A 143 -9.17 0.64 -5.21
C GLN A 143 -7.83 1.16 -5.74
N GLY A 144 -7.27 2.21 -5.10
CA GLY A 144 -5.92 2.68 -5.40
C GLY A 144 -4.86 1.59 -5.20
N CYS A 145 -4.96 0.81 -4.12
CA CYS A 145 -4.08 -0.32 -3.88
C CYS A 145 -4.20 -1.40 -4.97
N ILE A 146 -5.42 -1.75 -5.37
CA ILE A 146 -5.68 -2.71 -6.45
C ILE A 146 -5.02 -2.23 -7.75
N GLY A 147 -5.29 -0.99 -8.17
CA GLY A 147 -4.71 -0.41 -9.38
C GLY A 147 -3.19 -0.38 -9.37
N GLY A 148 -2.59 0.01 -8.24
CA GLY A 148 -1.14 0.03 -8.05
C GLY A 148 -0.49 -1.36 -8.11
N LEU A 149 -1.11 -2.37 -7.47
CA LEU A 149 -0.63 -3.75 -7.50
C LEU A 149 -0.77 -4.38 -8.90
N LEU A 150 -1.88 -4.14 -9.59
CA LEU A 150 -2.06 -4.59 -10.97
C LEU A 150 -1.00 -3.98 -11.89
N SER A 151 -0.75 -2.67 -11.76
CA SER A 151 0.31 -1.98 -12.51
C SER A 151 1.69 -2.59 -12.23
N CYS A 152 1.99 -2.91 -10.96
CA CYS A 152 3.24 -3.59 -10.59
C CYS A 152 3.38 -4.95 -11.30
N LEU A 153 2.30 -5.73 -11.41
CA LEU A 153 2.30 -7.05 -12.04
C LEU A 153 2.46 -6.95 -13.56
N GLU A 154 1.73 -6.03 -14.20
CA GLU A 154 1.76 -5.81 -15.64
C GLU A 154 3.14 -5.33 -16.13
N ALA A 155 3.77 -4.43 -15.39
CA ALA A 155 5.10 -3.93 -15.69
C ALA A 155 6.14 -5.06 -15.80
N GLN A 156 6.01 -6.14 -15.03
CA GLN A 156 7.00 -7.23 -14.98
C GLN A 156 7.29 -7.87 -16.34
N LYS A 157 6.31 -7.89 -17.25
CA LYS A 157 6.49 -8.52 -18.57
C LYS A 157 7.38 -7.69 -19.50
N GLU A 158 7.38 -6.38 -19.32
CA GLU A 158 8.10 -5.43 -20.17
C GLU A 158 9.49 -5.11 -19.63
N LEU A 159 9.74 -5.37 -18.34
CA LEU A 159 11.02 -5.11 -17.69
C LEU A 159 12.12 -6.11 -18.10
N PRO A 160 13.39 -5.66 -18.17
CA PRO A 160 14.56 -6.54 -18.21
C PRO A 160 14.56 -7.53 -17.03
N ALA A 161 15.10 -8.73 -17.24
CA ALA A 161 15.08 -9.79 -16.22
C ALA A 161 15.79 -9.40 -14.91
N GLU A 162 16.79 -8.51 -15.00
CA GLU A 162 17.50 -7.95 -13.85
C GLU A 162 16.67 -6.97 -13.01
N ASP A 163 15.62 -6.39 -13.59
CA ASP A 163 14.74 -5.39 -12.96
C ASP A 163 13.37 -5.98 -12.58
N GLN A 164 13.07 -7.19 -13.03
CA GLN A 164 11.89 -7.95 -12.61
C GLN A 164 11.97 -8.33 -11.14
N LEU A 165 10.81 -8.31 -10.47
CA LEU A 165 10.63 -8.75 -9.09
C LEU A 165 11.20 -10.15 -8.89
N GLU A 166 11.84 -10.35 -7.74
CA GLU A 166 12.26 -11.69 -7.32
C GLU A 166 11.04 -12.58 -7.06
N GLU A 167 11.23 -13.91 -7.10
CA GLU A 167 10.13 -14.87 -6.98
C GLU A 167 9.32 -14.69 -5.69
N SER A 168 9.98 -14.42 -4.56
CA SER A 168 9.30 -14.17 -3.28
C SER A 168 8.41 -12.93 -3.32
N ASP A 169 8.87 -11.91 -4.02
CA ASP A 169 8.20 -10.61 -4.08
C ASP A 169 7.02 -10.69 -5.04
N ARG A 170 7.24 -11.36 -6.17
CA ARG A 170 6.19 -11.72 -7.11
C ARG A 170 5.12 -12.60 -6.46
N GLN A 171 5.50 -13.59 -5.65
CA GLN A 171 4.52 -14.39 -4.91
C GLN A 171 3.73 -13.55 -3.91
N ALA A 172 4.38 -12.64 -3.18
CA ALA A 172 3.69 -11.74 -2.25
C ALA A 172 2.69 -10.83 -2.98
N LEU A 173 3.04 -10.32 -4.16
CA LEU A 173 2.14 -9.53 -5.00
C LEU A 173 0.87 -10.30 -5.38
N LEU A 174 1.03 -11.54 -5.84
CA LEU A 174 -0.11 -12.40 -6.20
C LEU A 174 -1.01 -12.69 -4.98
N VAL A 175 -0.42 -12.93 -3.80
CA VAL A 175 -1.17 -13.17 -2.57
C VAL A 175 -1.99 -11.95 -2.16
N SER A 176 -1.41 -10.74 -2.21
CA SER A 176 -2.14 -9.50 -1.88
C SER A 176 -3.30 -9.25 -2.86
N LEU A 177 -3.10 -9.49 -4.15
CA LEU A 177 -4.17 -9.39 -5.15
C LEU A 177 -5.31 -10.39 -4.90
N LEU A 178 -5.00 -11.63 -4.52
CA LEU A 178 -6.02 -12.62 -4.17
C LEU A 178 -6.78 -12.26 -2.89
N ALA A 179 -6.11 -11.71 -1.89
CA ALA A 179 -6.74 -11.22 -0.66
C ALA A 179 -7.71 -10.07 -0.96
N LEU A 180 -7.27 -9.09 -1.75
CA LEU A 180 -8.09 -7.97 -2.20
C LEU A 180 -9.27 -8.43 -3.06
N TRP A 181 -9.06 -9.38 -3.98
CA TRP A 181 -10.15 -9.94 -4.77
C TRP A 181 -11.21 -10.59 -3.89
N LYS A 182 -10.80 -11.46 -2.96
CA LYS A 182 -11.74 -12.16 -2.07
C LYS A 182 -12.53 -11.18 -1.22
N HIS A 183 -11.86 -10.22 -0.59
CA HIS A 183 -12.50 -9.21 0.22
C HIS A 183 -13.40 -8.30 -0.61
N GLY A 184 -12.92 -7.85 -1.76
CA GLY A 184 -13.66 -6.98 -2.65
C GLY A 184 -14.88 -7.63 -3.24
N CYS A 185 -14.85 -8.96 -3.44
CA CYS A 185 -16.05 -9.71 -3.65
C CYS A 185 -17.00 -9.49 -2.47
N GLU A 186 -16.65 -9.89 -1.25
CA GLU A 186 -17.56 -9.82 -0.08
C GLU A 186 -18.14 -8.42 0.20
N TYR A 187 -17.37 -7.36 -0.07
CA TYR A 187 -17.71 -5.97 0.27
C TYR A 187 -18.00 -5.05 -0.94
N GLY A 188 -18.15 -5.61 -2.15
CA GLY A 188 -18.58 -4.85 -3.32
C GLY A 188 -17.54 -3.88 -3.90
N LEU A 189 -16.24 -4.16 -3.71
CA LEU A 189 -15.17 -3.46 -4.43
C LEU A 189 -15.13 -3.93 -5.89
N GLU A 190 -14.78 -3.02 -6.81
CA GLU A 190 -14.44 -3.37 -8.19
C GLU A 190 -13.15 -4.21 -8.22
N VAL A 191 -13.28 -5.52 -8.41
CA VAL A 191 -12.16 -6.49 -8.40
C VAL A 191 -12.11 -7.36 -9.66
N ASP A 192 -13.00 -7.13 -10.62
CA ASP A 192 -13.17 -7.97 -11.80
C ASP A 192 -11.93 -7.99 -12.72
N ALA A 193 -11.11 -6.96 -12.66
CA ALA A 193 -9.84 -6.92 -13.40
C ALA A 193 -8.79 -7.90 -12.85
N ILE A 194 -8.85 -8.25 -11.55
CA ILE A 194 -7.81 -9.04 -10.89
C ILE A 194 -7.64 -10.43 -11.55
N PRO A 195 -8.70 -11.26 -11.70
CA PRO A 195 -8.57 -12.58 -12.32
C PRO A 195 -8.04 -12.49 -13.76
N GLU A 196 -8.49 -11.50 -14.54
CA GLU A 196 -8.05 -11.33 -15.92
C GLU A 196 -6.56 -10.99 -16.02
N VAL A 197 -6.07 -10.04 -15.21
CA VAL A 197 -4.66 -9.65 -15.21
C VAL A 197 -3.78 -10.80 -14.68
N LEU A 198 -4.22 -11.50 -13.63
CA LEU A 198 -3.51 -12.67 -13.11
C LEU A 198 -3.39 -13.78 -14.18
N ALA A 199 -4.47 -14.05 -14.92
CA ALA A 199 -4.44 -15.00 -16.03
C ALA A 199 -3.53 -14.53 -17.17
N GLN A 200 -3.49 -13.23 -17.47
CA GLN A 200 -2.70 -12.68 -18.57
C GLN A 200 -1.20 -12.62 -18.27
N GLN A 201 -0.83 -12.20 -17.06
CA GLN A 201 0.54 -11.87 -16.66
C GLN A 201 1.21 -12.99 -15.85
N GLY A 202 0.44 -13.92 -15.29
CA GLY A 202 0.95 -15.04 -14.53
C GLY A 202 1.70 -16.05 -15.41
N THR A 203 2.82 -16.57 -14.90
CA THR A 203 3.51 -17.72 -15.48
C THR A 203 2.67 -18.99 -15.35
N ALA A 204 3.00 -20.06 -16.08
CA ALA A 204 2.30 -21.34 -15.96
C ALA A 204 2.31 -21.90 -14.52
N ASP A 205 3.40 -21.70 -13.78
CA ASP A 205 3.53 -22.16 -12.40
C ASP A 205 2.69 -21.32 -11.43
N GLU A 206 2.65 -20.00 -11.64
CA GLU A 206 1.80 -19.09 -10.89
C GLU A 206 0.32 -19.38 -11.13
N ARG A 207 -0.08 -19.58 -12.39
CA ARG A 207 -1.47 -19.89 -12.73
C ARG A 207 -1.93 -21.17 -12.06
N ARG A 208 -1.11 -22.23 -12.09
CA ARG A 208 -1.41 -23.49 -11.38
C ARG A 208 -1.55 -23.30 -9.87
N ARG A 209 -0.71 -22.45 -9.24
CA ARG A 209 -0.82 -22.12 -7.81
C ARG A 209 -2.09 -21.35 -7.49
N ILE A 210 -2.46 -20.39 -8.34
CA ILE A 210 -3.69 -19.59 -8.20
C ILE A 210 -4.92 -20.49 -8.37
N GLU A 211 -4.98 -21.33 -9.41
CA GLU A 211 -6.07 -22.29 -9.60
C GLU A 211 -6.23 -23.22 -8.39
N ALA A 212 -5.13 -23.75 -7.86
CA ALA A 212 -5.17 -24.59 -6.67
C ALA A 212 -5.71 -23.84 -5.44
N TRP A 213 -5.38 -22.55 -5.30
CA TRP A 213 -5.94 -21.69 -4.27
C TRP A 213 -7.45 -21.49 -4.45
N VAL A 214 -7.91 -21.14 -5.66
CA VAL A 214 -9.33 -20.92 -5.97
C VAL A 214 -10.16 -22.18 -5.70
N GLN A 215 -9.66 -23.35 -6.09
CA GLN A 215 -10.32 -24.64 -5.82
C GLN A 215 -10.43 -24.94 -4.32
N ARG A 216 -9.38 -24.62 -3.56
CA ARG A 216 -9.39 -24.77 -2.10
C ARG A 216 -10.42 -23.84 -1.45
N GLU A 217 -10.45 -22.58 -1.85
CA GLU A 217 -11.44 -21.61 -1.33
C GLU A 217 -12.86 -22.03 -1.69
N LYS A 218 -13.09 -22.59 -2.88
CA LYS A 218 -14.40 -23.12 -3.28
C LYS A 218 -14.86 -24.24 -2.35
N THR A 219 -13.98 -25.20 -2.05
CA THR A 219 -14.31 -26.29 -1.11
C THR A 219 -14.63 -25.76 0.30
N LEU A 220 -13.94 -24.70 0.74
CA LEU A 220 -14.22 -24.04 2.03
C LEU A 220 -15.55 -23.28 2.00
N GLY A 221 -15.86 -22.59 0.91
CA GLY A 221 -17.12 -21.87 0.69
C GLY A 221 -18.34 -22.80 0.66
N GLU A 222 -18.23 -23.94 -0.02
CA GLU A 222 -19.26 -24.98 -0.07
C GLU A 222 -19.55 -25.56 1.32
N ALA A 223 -18.52 -25.70 2.17
CA ALA A 223 -18.67 -26.17 3.54
C ALA A 223 -19.35 -25.14 4.46
N SER A 224 -19.18 -23.84 4.18
CA SER A 224 -19.76 -22.74 4.96
C SER A 224 -21.12 -22.25 4.44
N GLY A 225 -21.52 -22.65 3.23
CA GLY A 225 -22.77 -22.25 2.59
C GLY A 225 -22.75 -20.84 2.00
N ASN A 226 -21.57 -20.30 1.70
CA ASN A 226 -21.42 -18.96 1.10
C ASN A 226 -21.64 -19.02 -0.43
N THR A 227 -22.91 -19.09 -0.83
CA THR A 227 -23.33 -19.19 -2.24
C THR A 227 -22.93 -17.99 -3.11
N TRP A 228 -22.67 -16.85 -2.47
CA TRP A 228 -22.28 -15.63 -3.15
C TRP A 228 -20.81 -15.70 -3.61
N LEU A 229 -19.88 -16.08 -2.72
CA LEU A 229 -18.46 -16.28 -3.07
C LEU A 229 -18.25 -17.46 -4.04
N GLU A 230 -19.06 -18.53 -3.93
CA GLU A 230 -19.00 -19.69 -4.84
C GLU A 230 -19.12 -19.31 -6.32
N ARG A 231 -20.02 -18.36 -6.63
CA ARG A 231 -20.21 -17.88 -8.00
C ARG A 231 -18.97 -17.16 -8.52
N HIS A 232 -18.42 -16.24 -7.73
CA HIS A 232 -17.22 -15.49 -8.10
C HIS A 232 -16.01 -16.41 -8.30
N LEU A 233 -15.86 -17.45 -7.48
CA LEU A 233 -14.81 -18.46 -7.65
C LEU A 233 -14.98 -19.28 -8.94
N ALA A 234 -16.23 -19.59 -9.33
CA ALA A 234 -16.51 -20.27 -10.60
C ALA A 234 -16.16 -19.41 -11.81
N ASP A 235 -16.54 -18.13 -11.78
CA ASP A 235 -16.21 -17.16 -12.83
C ASP A 235 -14.68 -16.95 -12.93
N PHE A 236 -13.97 -16.89 -11.79
CA PHE A 236 -12.51 -16.83 -11.75
C PHE A 236 -11.87 -18.03 -12.48
N LEU A 237 -12.32 -19.25 -12.21
CA LEU A 237 -11.79 -20.45 -12.86
C LEU A 237 -12.08 -20.49 -14.36
N ALA A 238 -13.22 -19.97 -14.79
CA ALA A 238 -13.56 -19.88 -16.21
C ALA A 238 -12.55 -19.01 -16.98
N ILE A 239 -12.16 -17.86 -16.41
CA ILE A 239 -11.15 -16.96 -16.98
C ILE A 239 -9.81 -17.67 -17.17
N PHE A 240 -9.41 -18.52 -16.22
CA PHE A 240 -8.15 -19.27 -16.29
C PHE A 240 -8.21 -20.41 -17.31
N ALA A 241 -9.38 -21.04 -17.51
CA ALA A 241 -9.56 -22.13 -18.46
C ALA A 241 -9.54 -21.70 -19.94
N GLU A 242 -9.79 -20.41 -20.23
CA GLU A 242 -9.80 -19.85 -21.58
C GLU A 242 -8.39 -19.50 -22.13
N ARG A 243 -7.32 -19.68 -21.34
CA ARG A 243 -5.96 -19.16 -21.63
C ARG A 243 -4.84 -20.19 -21.48
#